data_AF-A0A1Y3W736-F1
#
_entry.id   AF-A0A1Y3W736-F1
#
_cell.length_a   1.000
_cell.length_b   1.000
_cell.length_c   1.000
_cell.angle_alpha   90.00
_cell.angle_beta   90.00
_cell.angle_gamma   90.00
#
_symmetry.space_group_name_H-M   'P 1'
#
loop_
_entity.id
_entity.type
_entity.pdbx_description
1 polymer ?
#
loop_
_entity_poly.entity_id
_entity_poly.type
_entity_poly.pdbx_seq_one_letter_code
_entity_poly.pdbx_strand_id
1 'polypeptide(L)'
;METVKKRPSLRRVLAGYLVLTGGLCLLAAVLWWTGLSFLMRAGVIQPANQMAETAYQAKTAVEAAGTLPPDRLPAGCRYLLLGPEGQTLSTNLTGSRLEAARERRSKAGPFSPYRLRLLEVPQTDGSVYRFQYDYAVHYTDPALDEALPDFQICWLLAGVGTVALIVLFTTRRTGRLLRADAALLAAAAARIAARDLEGPPFGGAQVREYEQALATMQELRQELAASLAAQWEADRRRDQLLTRLTHQLKTPLAAVLASAELLAEEDLTPAQQEKAQTILRRAGEMQQTAARLRAMTLGARPKARD
;
A
#
# COMPACT_ATOMS: atom_id res chain seq x y z
N MET A 1 -15.66 2.90 -35.17
CA MET A 1 -14.32 2.46 -34.70
C MET A 1 -14.18 2.87 -33.24
N GLU A 2 -14.56 2.00 -32.31
CA GLU A 2 -14.24 2.21 -30.90
C GLU A 2 -12.72 2.14 -30.75
N THR A 3 -12.12 3.23 -30.29
CA THR A 3 -10.70 3.25 -29.95
C THR A 3 -10.49 2.29 -28.79
N VAL A 4 -9.98 1.09 -29.07
CA VAL A 4 -9.52 0.15 -28.04
C VAL A 4 -8.43 0.86 -27.25
N LYS A 5 -8.82 1.44 -26.11
CA LYS A 5 -7.94 2.23 -25.25
C LYS A 5 -6.88 1.26 -24.71
N LYS A 6 -5.67 1.31 -25.27
CA LYS A 6 -4.55 0.45 -24.85
C LYS A 6 -4.33 0.62 -23.36
N ARG A 7 -4.61 -0.44 -22.59
CA ARG A 7 -4.43 -0.47 -21.14
C ARG A 7 -2.94 -0.24 -20.81
N PRO A 8 -2.62 0.61 -19.82
CA PRO A 8 -1.23 0.85 -19.45
C PRO A 8 -0.60 -0.43 -18.92
N SER A 9 0.68 -0.63 -19.24
CA SER A 9 1.46 -1.70 -18.62
C SER A 9 1.78 -1.38 -17.16
N LEU A 10 2.00 -2.40 -16.34
CA LEU A 10 2.43 -2.27 -14.95
C LEU A 10 3.66 -1.38 -14.84
N ARG A 11 4.65 -1.58 -15.72
CA ARG A 11 5.85 -0.74 -15.80
C ARG A 11 5.50 0.73 -16.04
N ARG A 12 4.54 1.03 -16.91
CA ARG A 12 4.11 2.41 -17.20
C ARG A 12 3.37 3.02 -16.02
N VAL A 13 2.55 2.25 -15.30
CA VAL A 13 1.88 2.72 -14.08
C VAL A 13 2.89 3.05 -12.98
N LEU A 14 3.86 2.16 -12.73
CA LEU A 14 4.92 2.37 -11.74
C LEU A 14 5.86 3.52 -12.13
N ALA A 15 6.25 3.62 -13.40
CA ALA A 15 7.05 4.74 -13.90
C ALA A 15 6.27 6.06 -13.80
N GLY A 16 4.98 6.06 -14.13
CA GLY A 16 4.11 7.22 -13.97
C GLY A 16 4.00 7.66 -12.51
N TYR A 17 3.90 6.72 -11.57
CA TYR A 17 3.97 7.00 -10.13
C TYR A 17 5.30 7.63 -9.72
N LEU A 18 6.43 7.10 -10.20
CA LEU A 18 7.75 7.62 -9.88
C LEU A 18 7.94 9.04 -10.42
N VAL A 19 7.58 9.27 -11.69
CA VAL A 19 7.70 10.57 -12.35
C VAL A 19 6.76 11.60 -11.71
N LEU A 20 5.52 11.21 -11.41
CA LEU A 20 4.56 12.12 -10.75
C LEU A 20 5.01 12.48 -9.34
N THR A 21 5.41 11.49 -8.55
CA THR A 21 5.85 11.72 -7.15
C THR A 21 7.14 12.51 -7.13
N GLY A 22 8.13 12.14 -7.96
CA GLY A 22 9.37 12.89 -8.10
C GLY A 22 9.14 14.32 -8.58
N GLY A 23 8.28 14.51 -9.58
CA GLY A 23 7.91 15.83 -10.09
C GLY A 23 7.20 16.69 -9.05
N LEU A 24 6.27 16.13 -8.28
CA LEU A 24 5.61 16.84 -7.17
C LEU A 24 6.58 17.18 -6.04
N CYS A 25 7.51 16.27 -5.70
CA CYS A 25 8.54 16.55 -4.70
C CYS A 25 9.51 17.65 -5.16
N LEU A 26 9.92 17.63 -6.44
CA LEU A 26 10.75 18.69 -7.02
C LEU A 26 10.03 20.03 -7.03
N LEU A 27 8.75 20.05 -7.45
CA LEU A 27 7.93 21.25 -7.43
C LEU A 27 7.76 21.77 -6.00
N ALA A 28 7.51 20.89 -5.03
CA ALA A 28 7.43 21.25 -3.62
C ALA A 28 8.76 21.83 -3.11
N ALA A 29 9.91 21.27 -3.51
CA ALA A 29 11.22 21.81 -3.15
C ALA A 29 11.49 23.19 -3.78
N VAL A 30 11.05 23.42 -5.03
CA VAL A 30 11.14 24.73 -5.67
C VAL A 30 10.23 25.74 -4.96
N LEU A 31 8.99 25.36 -4.63
CA LEU A 31 8.07 26.21 -3.85
C LEU A 31 8.61 26.48 -2.44
N TRP A 32 9.27 25.50 -1.83
CA TRP A 32 9.94 25.63 -0.55
C TRP A 32 11.03 26.70 -0.60
N TRP A 33 11.91 26.62 -1.59
CA TRP A 33 13.01 27.56 -1.75
C TRP A 33 12.54 28.98 -2.11
N THR A 34 11.58 29.07 -3.03
CA THR A 34 11.00 30.35 -3.45
C THR A 34 10.19 31.00 -2.35
N GLY A 35 9.44 30.22 -1.56
CA GLY A 35 8.75 30.69 -0.37
C GLY A 35 9.70 31.28 0.66
N LEU A 36 10.79 30.58 0.99
CA LEU A 36 11.81 31.11 1.91
C LEU A 36 12.41 32.42 1.39
N SER A 37 12.73 32.47 0.09
CA SER A 37 13.27 33.67 -0.56
C SER A 37 12.28 34.84 -0.53
N PHE A 38 10.99 34.57 -0.72
CA PHE A 38 9.94 35.56 -0.65
C PHE A 38 9.76 36.10 0.78
N LEU A 39 9.77 35.23 1.79
CA LEU A 39 9.67 35.64 3.20
C LEU A 39 10.85 36.54 3.61
N MET A 40 12.07 36.24 3.16
CA MET A 40 13.24 37.11 3.38
C MET A 40 13.09 38.47 2.69
N ARG A 41 12.64 38.49 1.42
CA ARG A 41 12.45 39.74 0.66
C ARG A 41 11.31 40.61 1.21
N ALA A 42 10.27 39.99 1.73
CA ALA A 42 9.14 40.66 2.36
C ALA A 42 9.48 41.22 3.75
N GLY A 43 10.69 40.95 4.28
CA GLY A 43 11.10 41.41 5.60
C GLY A 43 10.31 40.77 6.74
N VAL A 44 9.74 39.58 6.53
CA VAL A 44 9.03 38.83 7.57
C VAL A 44 10.02 38.12 8.50
N ILE A 45 11.17 37.72 7.95
CA ILE A 45 12.24 37.02 8.65
C ILE A 45 13.58 37.74 8.45
N GLN A 46 14.37 37.82 9.52
CA GLN A 46 15.72 38.36 9.50
C GLN A 46 16.75 37.25 9.27
N PRO A 47 17.77 37.45 8.42
CA PRO A 47 18.79 36.44 8.17
C PRO A 47 19.61 36.16 9.43
N ALA A 48 20.03 34.91 9.59
CA ALA A 48 20.66 34.39 10.81
C ALA A 48 21.97 35.10 11.21
N ASN A 49 22.62 35.81 10.29
CA ASN A 49 23.84 36.55 10.56
C ASN A 49 23.61 38.00 11.01
N GLN A 50 22.39 38.55 10.87
CA GLN A 50 22.15 39.98 11.09
C GLN A 50 22.44 40.40 12.54
N MET A 51 22.04 39.58 13.52
CA MET A 51 22.34 39.85 14.93
C MET A 51 23.84 39.83 15.23
N ALA A 52 24.59 38.89 14.63
CA ALA A 52 26.04 38.85 14.77
C ALA A 52 26.69 40.07 14.10
N GLU A 53 26.25 40.43 12.89
CA GLU A 53 26.81 41.54 12.11
C GLU A 53 26.61 42.88 12.83
N THR A 54 25.41 43.13 13.33
CA THR A 54 25.10 44.33 14.14
C THR A 54 25.92 44.37 15.44
N ALA A 55 26.10 43.23 16.12
CA ALA A 55 26.96 43.14 17.31
C ALA A 55 28.45 43.43 17.00
N TYR A 56 28.98 42.94 15.88
CA TYR A 56 30.34 43.25 15.45
C TYR A 56 30.50 44.72 15.03
N GLN A 57 29.52 45.28 14.33
CA GLN A 57 29.50 46.71 13.98
C GLN A 57 29.49 47.59 15.25
N ALA A 58 28.67 47.24 16.23
CA ALA A 58 28.64 47.94 17.51
C ALA A 58 29.96 47.83 18.27
N LYS A 59 30.59 46.64 18.28
CA LYS A 59 31.94 46.47 18.83
C LYS A 59 32.94 47.42 18.16
N THR A 60 33.00 47.43 16.83
CA THR A 60 33.95 48.28 16.10
C THR A 60 33.69 49.77 16.36
N ALA A 61 32.43 50.18 16.50
CA ALA A 61 32.06 51.56 16.83
C ALA A 61 32.53 51.97 18.24
N VAL A 62 32.41 51.07 19.22
CA VAL A 62 32.88 51.29 20.59
C VAL A 62 34.41 51.36 20.64
N GLU A 63 35.11 50.45 19.96
CA GLU A 63 36.59 50.45 19.89
C GLU A 63 37.13 51.70 19.20
N ALA A 64 36.45 52.21 18.17
CA ALA A 64 36.87 53.42 17.45
C ALA A 64 36.59 54.71 18.25
N ALA A 65 35.50 54.77 19.01
CA ALA A 65 35.10 55.97 19.76
C ALA A 65 35.67 56.03 21.19
N GLY A 66 36.13 54.90 21.75
CA GLY A 66 36.59 54.78 23.14
C GLY A 66 35.42 54.76 24.14
N THR A 67 34.63 55.85 24.18
CA THR A 67 33.43 55.99 25.00
C THR A 67 32.24 56.38 24.10
N LEU A 68 31.33 55.43 23.90
CA LEU A 68 30.12 55.59 23.10
C LEU A 68 28.86 55.57 23.98
N PRO A 69 27.99 56.61 23.93
CA PRO A 69 26.69 56.60 24.58
C PRO A 69 25.72 55.63 23.86
N PRO A 70 24.72 55.08 24.57
CA PRO A 70 23.82 54.05 24.05
C PRO A 70 22.99 54.53 22.84
N ASP A 71 22.71 55.83 22.73
CA ASP A 71 21.91 56.42 21.65
C ASP A 71 22.61 56.40 20.28
N ARG A 72 23.94 56.14 20.26
CA ARG A 72 24.73 56.04 19.03
C ARG A 72 24.99 54.60 18.58
N LEU A 73 24.42 53.61 19.27
CA LEU A 73 24.54 52.20 18.89
C LEU A 73 23.70 51.90 17.64
N PRO A 74 24.14 50.95 16.78
CA PRO A 74 23.34 50.48 15.66
C PRO A 74 21.97 49.95 16.12
N ALA A 75 20.92 50.30 15.37
CA ALA A 75 19.56 49.86 15.67
C ALA A 75 19.45 48.32 15.61
N GLY A 76 18.80 47.73 16.61
CA GLY A 76 18.60 46.28 16.70
C GLY A 76 19.70 45.51 17.47
N CYS A 77 20.78 46.18 17.89
CA CYS A 77 21.81 45.56 18.74
C CYS A 77 21.27 45.27 20.14
N ARG A 78 21.35 44.01 20.58
CA ARG A 78 21.08 43.63 21.97
C ARG A 78 22.33 43.88 22.83
N TYR A 79 22.24 44.78 23.82
CA TYR A 79 23.37 45.23 24.63
C TYR A 79 23.05 45.31 26.13
N LEU A 80 24.09 45.11 26.94
CA LEU A 80 24.13 45.37 28.36
C LEU A 80 25.38 46.20 28.67
N LEU A 81 25.21 47.40 29.20
CA LEU A 81 26.30 48.27 29.67
C LEU A 81 26.49 48.10 31.17
N LEU A 82 27.69 47.67 31.57
CA LEU A 82 28.09 47.51 32.96
C LEU A 82 29.06 48.62 33.34
N GLY A 83 28.85 49.23 34.51
CA GLY A 83 29.81 50.16 35.10
C GLY A 83 31.04 49.45 35.67
N PRO A 84 32.06 50.21 36.11
CA PRO A 84 33.30 49.65 36.67
C PRO A 84 33.07 48.80 37.93
N GLU A 85 31.98 49.05 38.68
CA GLU A 85 31.57 48.26 39.85
C GLU A 85 30.66 47.07 39.51
N GLY A 86 30.44 46.78 38.21
CA GLY A 86 29.58 45.69 37.77
C GLY A 86 28.07 45.96 37.86
N GLN A 87 27.67 47.21 38.13
CA GLN A 87 26.28 47.65 38.12
C GLN A 87 25.77 47.91 36.69
N THR A 88 24.50 47.60 36.42
CA THR A 88 23.88 47.84 35.11
C THR A 88 23.60 49.33 34.92
N LEU A 89 24.27 49.97 33.96
CA LEU A 89 24.08 51.38 33.64
C LEU A 89 22.96 51.58 32.59
N SER A 90 22.93 50.73 31.57
CA SER A 90 21.91 50.77 30.50
C SER A 90 21.78 49.40 29.85
N THR A 91 20.57 49.01 29.47
CA THR A 91 20.29 47.72 28.84
C THR A 91 19.03 47.81 28.00
N ASN A 92 18.99 47.07 26.89
CA ASN A 92 17.76 46.80 26.14
C ASN A 92 17.33 45.32 26.25
N LEU A 93 17.99 44.56 27.13
CA LEU A 93 17.66 43.16 27.45
C LEU A 93 16.65 43.08 28.60
N THR A 94 15.70 42.15 28.50
CA THR A 94 14.68 41.86 29.51
C THR A 94 14.71 40.40 29.98
N GLY A 95 14.24 40.16 31.21
CA GLY A 95 13.98 38.83 31.76
C GLY A 95 15.17 37.86 31.74
N SER A 96 14.93 36.64 31.25
CA SER A 96 15.93 35.55 31.23
C SER A 96 17.18 35.86 30.40
N ARG A 97 17.08 36.76 29.41
CA ARG A 97 18.19 37.21 28.57
C ARG A 97 19.12 38.16 29.31
N LEU A 98 18.57 39.04 30.16
CA LEU A 98 19.34 39.92 31.04
C LEU A 98 20.11 39.11 32.09
N GLU A 99 19.47 38.12 32.71
CA GLU A 99 20.14 37.21 33.64
C GLU A 99 21.27 36.42 32.96
N ALA A 100 21.04 35.92 31.75
CA ALA A 100 22.07 35.24 30.96
C ALA A 100 23.26 36.18 30.63
N ALA A 101 22.99 37.47 30.34
CA ALA A 101 24.02 38.49 30.11
C ALA A 101 24.86 38.77 31.36
N ARG A 102 24.20 38.79 32.52
CA ARG A 102 24.82 39.09 33.82
C ARG A 102 25.67 37.93 34.32
N GLU A 103 25.12 36.73 34.28
CA GLU A 103 25.74 35.48 34.75
C GLU A 103 26.78 34.89 33.77
N ARG A 104 27.06 35.56 32.64
CA ARG A 104 27.89 35.04 31.53
C ARG A 104 27.46 33.64 31.07
N ARG A 105 26.17 33.33 31.14
CA ARG A 105 25.65 32.03 30.72
C ARG A 105 25.32 32.05 29.24
N SER A 106 25.95 31.16 28.48
CA SER A 106 25.52 30.80 27.12
C SER A 106 24.34 29.83 27.19
N LYS A 107 23.18 30.29 27.68
CA LYS A 107 21.96 29.48 27.60
C LYS A 107 21.50 29.40 26.14
N ALA A 108 21.15 28.20 25.68
CA ALA A 108 20.26 28.05 24.54
C ALA A 108 18.82 28.19 25.06
N GLY A 109 17.93 28.86 24.32
CA GLY A 109 16.50 28.90 24.68
C GLY A 109 15.90 27.48 24.69
N PRO A 110 14.77 27.23 25.37
CA PRO A 110 14.18 25.88 25.47
C PRO A 110 13.90 25.22 24.11
N PHE A 111 13.71 26.02 23.07
CA PHE A 111 13.37 25.58 21.71
C PHE A 111 14.35 26.06 20.64
N SER A 112 15.46 26.69 21.02
CA SER A 112 16.47 27.14 20.06
C SER A 112 17.72 26.28 20.11
N PRO A 113 18.13 25.64 19.00
CA PRO A 113 19.39 24.90 18.94
C PRO A 113 20.61 25.85 18.95
N TYR A 114 20.41 27.16 18.82
CA TYR A 114 21.47 28.15 18.79
C TYR A 114 21.81 28.63 20.20
N ARG A 115 23.12 28.60 20.52
CA ARG A 115 23.63 29.14 21.78
C ARG A 115 23.74 30.65 21.67
N LEU A 116 23.20 31.37 22.66
CA LEU A 116 23.49 32.78 22.85
C LEU A 116 25.01 32.97 23.06
N ARG A 117 25.61 33.81 22.22
CA ARG A 117 27.01 34.25 22.33
C ARG A 117 27.05 35.66 22.88
N LEU A 118 28.09 35.92 23.66
CA LEU A 118 28.35 37.24 24.24
C LEU A 118 29.65 37.79 23.67
N LEU A 119 29.66 39.07 23.35
CA LEU A 119 30.83 39.83 22.94
C LEU A 119 31.05 40.94 23.97
N GLU A 120 32.13 40.86 24.74
CA GLU A 120 32.50 41.89 25.72
C GLU A 120 33.44 42.92 25.06
N VAL A 121 33.19 44.21 25.28
CA VAL A 121 33.99 45.32 24.75
C VAL A 121 34.20 46.35 25.87
N PRO A 122 35.42 46.50 26.41
CA PRO A 122 35.71 47.50 27.42
C PRO A 122 35.78 48.90 26.82
N GLN A 123 35.37 49.91 27.58
CA GLN A 123 35.50 51.32 27.23
C GLN A 123 36.65 51.98 28.00
N THR A 124 37.09 53.15 27.51
CA THR A 124 38.09 53.99 28.16
C THR A 124 37.71 54.43 29.57
N ASP A 125 36.41 54.54 29.87
CA ASP A 125 35.88 55.00 31.16
C ASP A 125 35.77 53.86 32.21
N GLY A 126 36.25 52.65 31.90
CA GLY A 126 36.17 51.48 32.78
C GLY A 126 34.83 50.75 32.76
N SER A 127 33.85 51.25 32.01
CA SER A 127 32.60 50.55 31.69
C SER A 127 32.82 49.46 30.65
N VAL A 128 32.00 48.40 30.67
CA VAL A 128 32.08 47.27 29.74
C VAL A 128 30.74 47.06 29.05
N TYR A 129 30.73 47.10 27.71
CA TYR A 129 29.59 46.66 26.91
C TYR A 129 29.63 45.15 26.73
N ARG A 130 28.47 44.50 26.92
CA ARG A 130 28.24 43.10 26.53
C ARG A 130 27.16 43.06 25.46
N PHE A 131 27.53 42.69 24.24
CA PHE A 131 26.58 42.46 23.15
C PHE A 131 26.16 40.99 23.11
N GLN A 132 24.86 40.73 23.04
CA GLN A 132 24.31 39.39 22.87
C GLN A 132 23.93 39.16 21.41
N TYR A 133 24.39 38.05 20.85
CA TYR A 133 23.98 37.62 19.51
C TYR A 133 23.84 36.10 19.45
N ASP A 134 22.98 35.62 18.58
CA ASP A 134 22.84 34.22 18.19
C ASP A 134 22.89 34.11 16.66
N TYR A 135 22.84 32.88 16.16
CA TYR A 135 22.78 32.58 14.73
C TYR A 135 21.40 31.99 14.35
N ALA A 136 20.33 32.56 14.90
CA ALA A 136 18.97 32.13 14.65
C ALA A 136 18.28 33.04 13.61
N VAL A 137 17.36 32.46 12.83
CA VAL A 137 16.46 33.23 11.96
C VAL A 137 15.31 33.74 12.83
N HIS A 138 15.28 35.05 13.07
CA HIS A 138 14.26 35.70 13.88
C HIS A 138 13.09 36.20 13.04
N TYR A 139 11.89 36.18 13.63
CA TYR A 139 10.74 36.88 13.05
C TYR A 139 10.96 38.39 13.23
N THR A 140 10.52 39.18 12.25
CA THR A 140 10.68 40.64 12.32
C THR A 140 9.69 41.28 13.30
N ASP A 141 8.56 40.61 13.57
CA ASP A 141 7.61 41.01 14.61
C ASP A 141 8.03 40.42 15.98
N PRO A 142 8.28 41.27 16.98
CA PRO A 142 8.66 40.83 18.33
C PRO A 142 7.64 39.89 18.99
N ALA A 143 6.35 40.06 18.71
CA ALA A 143 5.29 39.23 19.30
C ALA A 143 5.31 37.80 18.75
N LEU A 144 5.62 37.64 17.46
CA LEU A 144 5.76 36.34 16.80
C LEU A 144 7.07 35.65 17.19
N ASP A 145 8.16 36.42 17.37
CA ASP A 145 9.45 35.90 17.83
C ASP A 145 9.41 35.36 19.27
N GLU A 146 8.50 35.88 20.11
CA GLU A 146 8.33 35.41 21.49
C GLU A 146 7.30 34.28 21.63
N ALA A 147 6.26 34.25 20.78
CA ALA A 147 5.18 33.26 20.88
C ALA A 147 5.44 31.94 20.13
N LEU A 148 6.23 31.96 19.05
CA LEU A 148 6.45 30.80 18.18
C LEU A 148 7.84 30.16 18.40
N PRO A 149 7.98 28.84 18.16
CA PRO A 149 9.29 28.20 18.08
C PRO A 149 10.13 28.76 16.94
N ASP A 150 11.45 28.50 16.99
CA ASP A 150 12.40 28.91 15.96
C ASP A 150 11.87 28.64 14.55
N PHE A 151 11.86 29.69 13.72
CA PHE A 151 11.32 29.65 12.35
C PHE A 151 11.86 28.48 11.54
N GLN A 152 13.14 28.14 11.72
CA GLN A 152 13.79 27.02 11.01
C GLN A 152 13.14 25.67 11.32
N ILE A 153 12.72 25.42 12.55
CA ILE A 153 12.09 24.17 12.95
C ILE A 153 10.68 24.10 12.37
N CYS A 154 9.90 25.17 12.52
CA CYS A 154 8.55 25.27 11.97
C CYS A 154 8.57 25.11 10.45
N TRP A 155 9.51 25.78 9.78
CA TRP A 155 9.76 25.63 8.35
C TRP A 155 10.11 24.17 8.07
N LEU A 156 11.19 23.60 8.61
CA LEU A 156 11.59 22.21 8.33
C LEU A 156 10.44 21.19 8.50
N LEU A 157 9.66 21.30 9.58
CA LEU A 157 8.52 20.43 9.84
C LEU A 157 7.42 20.55 8.79
N ALA A 158 7.09 21.77 8.37
CA ALA A 158 6.12 21.98 7.29
C ALA A 158 6.61 21.39 5.96
N GLY A 159 7.92 21.42 5.69
CA GLY A 159 8.52 20.86 4.48
C GLY A 159 8.45 19.34 4.46
N VAL A 160 8.89 18.71 5.55
CA VAL A 160 8.80 17.25 5.74
C VAL A 160 7.34 16.81 5.68
N GLY A 161 6.42 17.53 6.33
CA GLY A 161 4.98 17.25 6.29
C GLY A 161 4.42 17.30 4.87
N THR A 162 4.79 18.31 4.09
CA THR A 162 4.36 18.46 2.69
C THR A 162 4.83 17.30 1.83
N VAL A 163 6.12 16.92 1.93
CA VAL A 163 6.68 15.78 1.20
C VAL A 163 5.99 14.47 1.61
N ALA A 164 5.79 14.25 2.91
CA ALA A 164 5.11 13.07 3.42
C ALA A 164 3.68 12.96 2.90
N LEU A 165 2.94 14.07 2.85
CA LEU A 165 1.58 14.11 2.30
C LEU A 165 1.57 13.79 0.80
N ILE A 166 2.50 14.34 0.01
CA ILE A 166 2.63 14.05 -1.42
C ILE A 166 2.87 12.56 -1.63
N VAL A 167 3.87 11.99 -0.94
CA VAL A 167 4.22 10.57 -1.05
C VAL A 167 3.05 9.67 -0.61
N LEU A 168 2.40 9.99 0.50
CA LEU A 168 1.28 9.22 1.02
C LEU A 168 0.08 9.25 0.05
N PHE A 169 -0.21 10.42 -0.52
CA PHE A 169 -1.28 10.59 -1.49
C PHE A 169 -1.03 9.80 -2.77
N THR A 170 0.15 9.96 -3.38
CA THR A 170 0.50 9.25 -4.63
C THR A 170 0.59 7.73 -4.42
N THR A 171 1.11 7.30 -3.27
CA THR A 171 1.19 5.89 -2.88
C THR A 171 -0.20 5.30 -2.68
N ARG A 172 -1.08 5.97 -1.92
CA ARG A 172 -2.45 5.48 -1.68
C ARG A 172 -3.26 5.40 -2.98
N ARG A 173 -3.12 6.38 -3.87
CA ARG A 173 -3.80 6.39 -5.17
C ARG A 173 -3.36 5.21 -6.04
N THR A 174 -2.06 5.03 -6.21
CA THR A 174 -1.49 3.95 -7.06
C THR A 174 -1.73 2.57 -6.42
N GLY A 175 -1.57 2.46 -5.10
CA GLY A 175 -1.80 1.23 -4.36
C GLY A 175 -3.27 0.80 -4.36
N ARG A 176 -4.24 1.73 -4.35
CA ARG A 176 -5.66 1.39 -4.49
C ARG A 176 -5.97 0.74 -5.85
N LEU A 177 -5.39 1.27 -6.93
CA LEU A 177 -5.55 0.69 -8.27
C LEU A 177 -4.97 -0.73 -8.34
N LEU A 178 -3.73 -0.92 -7.89
CA LEU A 178 -3.08 -2.23 -7.88
C LEU A 178 -3.80 -3.26 -7.02
N ARG A 179 -4.32 -2.84 -5.85
CA ARG A 179 -5.11 -3.73 -4.97
C ARG A 179 -6.44 -4.12 -5.59
N ALA A 180 -7.11 -3.20 -6.30
CA ALA A 180 -8.36 -3.51 -6.99
C ALA A 180 -8.13 -4.57 -8.07
N ASP A 181 -7.10 -4.39 -8.92
CA ASP A 181 -6.76 -5.36 -9.97
C ASP A 181 -6.30 -6.71 -9.38
N ALA A 182 -5.53 -6.71 -8.28
CA ALA A 182 -5.14 -7.92 -7.58
C ALA A 182 -6.34 -8.65 -6.93
N ALA A 183 -7.33 -7.91 -6.42
CA ALA A 183 -8.55 -8.49 -5.86
C ALA A 183 -9.38 -9.20 -6.93
N LEU A 184 -9.40 -8.71 -8.17
CA LEU A 184 -10.05 -9.38 -9.29
C LEU A 184 -9.39 -10.73 -9.60
N LEU A 185 -8.05 -10.79 -9.63
CA LEU A 185 -7.32 -12.06 -9.79
C LEU A 185 -7.60 -13.04 -8.66
N ALA A 186 -7.59 -12.56 -7.41
CA ALA A 186 -7.88 -13.40 -6.24
C ALA A 186 -9.31 -13.95 -6.28
N ALA A 187 -10.29 -13.13 -6.68
CA ALA A 187 -11.67 -13.56 -6.83
C ALA A 187 -11.83 -14.58 -7.97
N ALA A 188 -11.17 -14.37 -9.11
CA ALA A 188 -11.18 -15.33 -10.22
C ALA A 188 -10.60 -16.69 -9.79
N ALA A 189 -9.43 -16.68 -9.14
CA ALA A 189 -8.80 -17.88 -8.61
C ALA A 189 -9.69 -18.62 -7.59
N ALA A 190 -10.33 -17.89 -6.68
CA ALA A 190 -11.24 -18.47 -5.69
C ALA A 190 -12.46 -19.15 -6.35
N ARG A 191 -13.02 -18.54 -7.41
CA ARG A 191 -14.15 -19.12 -8.15
C ARG A 191 -13.76 -20.39 -8.91
N ILE A 192 -12.59 -20.41 -9.56
CA ILE A 192 -12.06 -21.62 -10.20
C ILE A 192 -11.84 -22.72 -9.15
N ALA A 193 -11.24 -22.39 -8.01
CA ALA A 193 -10.99 -23.33 -6.92
C ALA A 193 -12.30 -23.92 -6.34
N ALA A 194 -13.36 -23.11 -6.26
CA ALA A 194 -14.70 -23.53 -5.85
C ALA A 194 -15.45 -24.32 -6.94
N ARG A 195 -14.87 -24.52 -8.14
CA ARG A 195 -15.53 -25.10 -9.32
C ARG A 195 -16.82 -24.36 -9.74
N ASP A 196 -16.90 -23.06 -9.45
CA ASP A 196 -17.95 -22.21 -10.00
C ASP A 196 -17.57 -21.80 -11.43
N LEU A 197 -18.06 -22.57 -12.40
CA LEU A 197 -17.71 -22.42 -13.82
C LEU A 197 -18.74 -21.62 -14.61
N GLU A 198 -19.93 -21.38 -14.07
CA GLU A 198 -21.06 -20.79 -14.82
C GLU A 198 -21.22 -19.28 -14.63
N GLY A 199 -20.60 -18.67 -13.61
CA GLY A 199 -20.80 -17.24 -13.38
C GLY A 199 -20.11 -16.32 -14.41
N PRO A 200 -20.12 -14.99 -14.16
CA PRO A 200 -19.70 -14.00 -15.15
C PRO A 200 -18.22 -14.13 -15.56
N PRO A 201 -17.86 -13.69 -16.79
CA PRO A 201 -16.49 -13.74 -17.29
C PRO A 201 -15.53 -12.94 -16.43
N PHE A 202 -14.30 -13.45 -16.28
CA PHE A 202 -13.24 -12.72 -15.60
C PHE A 202 -12.74 -11.57 -16.47
N GLY A 203 -12.54 -10.40 -15.86
CA GLY A 203 -12.02 -9.23 -16.56
C GLY A 203 -12.23 -7.95 -15.78
N GLY A 204 -11.88 -6.83 -16.41
CA GLY A 204 -12.07 -5.48 -15.87
C GLY A 204 -10.85 -4.91 -15.15
N ALA A 205 -9.68 -5.56 -15.24
CA ALA A 205 -8.45 -5.02 -14.66
C ALA A 205 -7.95 -3.80 -15.44
N GLN A 206 -7.52 -2.75 -14.74
CA GLN A 206 -7.03 -1.54 -15.40
C GLN A 206 -5.63 -1.72 -15.99
N VAL A 207 -4.81 -2.56 -15.37
CA VAL A 207 -3.45 -2.88 -15.81
C VAL A 207 -3.47 -4.04 -16.81
N ARG A 208 -2.74 -3.86 -17.92
CA ARG A 208 -2.71 -4.82 -19.03
C ARG A 208 -2.27 -6.23 -18.60
N GLU A 209 -1.23 -6.33 -17.79
CA GLU A 209 -0.68 -7.62 -17.35
C GLU A 209 -1.67 -8.37 -16.45
N TYR A 210 -2.44 -7.67 -15.60
CA TYR A 210 -3.50 -8.26 -14.78
C TYR A 210 -4.68 -8.72 -15.64
N GLU A 211 -5.08 -7.92 -16.64
CA GLU A 211 -6.12 -8.35 -17.57
C GLU A 211 -5.70 -9.59 -18.36
N GLN A 212 -4.45 -9.64 -18.80
CA GLN A 212 -3.93 -10.79 -19.52
C GLN A 212 -3.97 -12.05 -18.65
N ALA A 213 -3.62 -11.94 -17.36
CA ALA A 213 -3.75 -13.04 -16.41
C ALA A 213 -5.21 -13.43 -16.12
N LEU A 214 -6.15 -12.47 -16.09
CA LEU A 214 -7.58 -12.78 -15.99
C LEU A 214 -8.10 -13.49 -17.24
N ALA A 215 -7.62 -13.10 -18.42
CA ALA A 215 -7.98 -13.74 -19.69
C ALA A 215 -7.49 -15.19 -19.74
N THR A 216 -6.25 -15.46 -19.33
CA THR A 216 -5.75 -16.85 -19.25
C THR A 216 -6.49 -17.68 -18.20
N MET A 217 -6.84 -17.09 -17.05
CA MET A 217 -7.72 -17.75 -16.07
C MET A 217 -9.11 -18.06 -16.63
N GLN A 218 -9.64 -17.19 -17.50
CA GLN A 218 -10.92 -17.39 -18.16
C GLN A 218 -10.87 -18.53 -19.18
N GLU A 219 -9.79 -18.64 -19.95
CA GLU A 219 -9.54 -19.77 -20.85
C GLU A 219 -9.46 -21.09 -20.06
N LEU A 220 -8.67 -21.12 -18.99
CA LEU A 220 -8.57 -22.30 -18.10
C LEU A 220 -9.93 -22.71 -17.52
N ARG A 221 -10.76 -21.74 -17.14
CA ARG A 221 -12.14 -22.01 -16.67
C ARG A 221 -12.97 -22.70 -17.75
N GLN A 222 -12.88 -22.23 -18.99
CA GLN A 222 -13.63 -22.78 -20.11
C GLN A 222 -13.17 -24.20 -20.46
N GLU A 223 -11.86 -24.44 -20.49
CA GLU A 223 -11.30 -25.78 -20.73
C GLU A 223 -11.71 -26.76 -19.63
N LEU A 224 -11.68 -26.33 -18.36
CA LEU A 224 -12.12 -27.14 -17.24
C LEU A 224 -13.61 -27.48 -17.34
N ALA A 225 -14.46 -26.49 -17.70
CA ALA A 225 -15.89 -26.71 -17.90
C ALA A 225 -16.16 -27.68 -19.05
N ALA A 226 -15.46 -27.53 -20.17
CA ALA A 226 -15.58 -28.43 -21.32
C ALA A 226 -15.16 -29.87 -20.97
N SER A 227 -14.06 -30.03 -20.22
CA SER A 227 -13.58 -31.34 -19.76
C SER A 227 -14.58 -32.02 -18.84
N LEU A 228 -15.15 -31.29 -17.87
CA LEU A 228 -16.19 -31.82 -16.98
C LEU A 228 -17.46 -32.20 -17.75
N ALA A 229 -17.90 -31.36 -18.69
CA ALA A 229 -19.05 -31.67 -19.53
C ALA A 229 -18.82 -32.93 -20.38
N ALA A 230 -17.62 -33.09 -20.95
CA ALA A 230 -17.25 -34.28 -21.72
C ALA A 230 -17.21 -35.54 -20.83
N GLN A 231 -16.71 -35.45 -19.61
CA GLN A 231 -16.73 -36.55 -18.64
C GLN A 231 -18.17 -36.98 -18.30
N TRP A 232 -19.05 -36.03 -18.00
CA TRP A 232 -20.45 -36.32 -17.73
C TRP A 232 -21.18 -36.94 -18.92
N GLU A 233 -20.88 -36.49 -20.14
CA GLU A 233 -21.47 -37.06 -21.34
C GLU A 233 -20.97 -38.50 -21.59
N ALA A 234 -19.68 -38.75 -21.36
CA ALA A 234 -19.09 -40.09 -21.46
C ALA A 234 -19.72 -41.06 -20.43
N ASP A 235 -19.88 -40.62 -19.18
CA ASP A 235 -20.55 -41.40 -18.13
C ASP A 235 -22.00 -41.70 -18.51
N ARG A 236 -22.73 -40.69 -18.98
CA ARG A 236 -24.13 -40.86 -19.42
C ARG A 236 -24.25 -41.84 -20.59
N ARG A 237 -23.34 -41.79 -21.56
CA ARG A 237 -23.29 -42.74 -22.69
C ARG A 237 -22.98 -44.16 -22.20
N ARG A 238 -22.05 -44.29 -21.25
CA ARG A 238 -21.70 -45.58 -20.63
C ARG A 238 -22.93 -46.21 -19.95
N ASP A 239 -23.67 -45.42 -19.17
CA ASP A 239 -24.87 -45.88 -18.47
C ASP A 239 -25.98 -46.28 -19.44
N GLN A 240 -26.18 -45.53 -20.52
CA GLN A 240 -27.14 -45.86 -21.57
C GLN A 240 -26.76 -47.16 -22.28
N LEU A 241 -25.48 -47.36 -22.61
CA LEU A 241 -24.98 -48.58 -23.23
C LEU A 241 -25.24 -49.79 -22.32
N LEU A 242 -24.87 -49.70 -21.04
CA LEU A 242 -25.06 -50.77 -20.07
C LEU A 242 -26.54 -51.10 -19.86
N THR A 243 -27.41 -50.10 -19.84
CA THR A 243 -28.86 -50.30 -19.77
C THR A 243 -29.39 -51.03 -21.00
N ARG A 244 -28.96 -50.63 -22.20
CA ARG A 244 -29.34 -51.31 -23.46
C ARG A 244 -28.86 -52.74 -23.51
N LEU A 245 -27.57 -52.99 -23.20
CA LEU A 245 -26.99 -54.33 -23.17
C LEU A 245 -27.73 -55.24 -22.18
N THR A 246 -28.04 -54.73 -20.99
CA THR A 246 -28.79 -55.49 -19.98
C THR A 246 -30.19 -55.86 -20.47
N HIS A 247 -30.89 -54.92 -21.11
CA HIS A 247 -32.20 -55.19 -21.69
C HIS A 247 -32.11 -56.23 -22.81
N GLN A 248 -31.13 -56.11 -23.70
CA GLN A 248 -30.91 -57.03 -24.81
C GLN A 248 -30.49 -58.43 -24.36
N LEU A 249 -29.77 -58.58 -23.25
CA LEU A 249 -29.40 -59.88 -22.70
C LEU A 249 -30.58 -60.58 -22.01
N LYS A 250 -31.50 -59.82 -21.41
CA LYS A 250 -32.65 -60.38 -20.68
C LYS A 250 -33.60 -61.18 -21.59
N THR A 251 -33.89 -60.66 -22.78
CA THR A 251 -34.85 -61.29 -23.72
C THR A 251 -34.43 -62.69 -24.19
N PRO A 252 -33.22 -62.91 -24.75
CA PRO A 252 -32.79 -64.23 -25.18
C PRO A 252 -32.56 -65.17 -23.99
N LEU A 253 -32.07 -64.68 -22.85
CA LEU A 253 -31.93 -65.50 -21.63
C LEU A 253 -33.28 -66.01 -21.12
N ALA A 254 -34.31 -65.16 -21.11
CA ALA A 254 -35.66 -65.57 -20.74
C ALA A 254 -36.23 -66.62 -21.71
N ALA A 255 -35.96 -66.47 -23.01
CA ALA A 255 -36.37 -67.46 -24.02
C ALA A 255 -35.64 -68.82 -23.84
N VAL A 256 -34.34 -68.81 -23.54
CA VAL A 256 -33.56 -70.03 -23.25
C VAL A 256 -34.05 -70.72 -21.99
N LEU A 257 -34.32 -69.97 -20.92
CA LEU A 257 -34.91 -70.49 -19.68
C LEU A 257 -36.27 -71.14 -19.94
N ALA A 258 -37.19 -70.41 -20.59
CA ALA A 258 -38.50 -70.94 -20.91
C ALA A 258 -38.43 -72.21 -21.79
N SER A 259 -37.54 -72.22 -22.79
CA SER A 259 -37.35 -73.40 -23.66
C SER A 259 -36.78 -74.60 -22.89
N ALA A 260 -35.86 -74.36 -21.96
CA ALA A 260 -35.27 -75.41 -21.14
C ALA A 260 -36.22 -75.90 -20.03
N GLU A 261 -37.12 -75.05 -19.54
CA GLU A 261 -38.21 -75.41 -18.62
C GLU A 261 -39.19 -76.35 -19.33
N LEU A 262 -39.65 -76.00 -20.54
CA LEU A 262 -40.52 -76.85 -21.35
C LEU A 262 -39.88 -78.21 -21.68
N LEU A 263 -38.59 -78.22 -22.04
CA LEU A 263 -37.85 -79.45 -22.31
C LEU A 263 -37.80 -80.37 -21.08
N ALA A 264 -37.73 -79.79 -19.87
CA ALA A 264 -37.69 -80.55 -18.63
C ALA A 264 -39.03 -81.22 -18.26
N GLU A 265 -40.14 -80.82 -18.89
CA GLU A 265 -41.47 -81.42 -18.71
C GLU A 265 -41.73 -82.62 -19.64
N GLU A 266 -40.85 -82.89 -20.61
CA GLU A 266 -40.95 -84.01 -21.55
C GLU A 266 -40.42 -85.34 -20.95
N ASP A 267 -40.83 -86.48 -21.53
CA ASP A 267 -40.32 -87.82 -21.18
C ASP A 267 -38.89 -88.01 -21.72
N LEU A 268 -37.91 -87.50 -20.97
CA LEU A 268 -36.49 -87.51 -21.32
C LEU A 268 -35.77 -88.77 -20.82
N THR A 269 -34.78 -89.23 -21.58
CA THR A 269 -33.82 -90.23 -21.06
C THR A 269 -32.96 -89.62 -19.94
N PRO A 270 -32.40 -90.43 -19.02
CA PRO A 270 -31.62 -89.92 -17.87
C PRO A 270 -30.47 -88.98 -18.28
N ALA A 271 -29.78 -89.28 -19.38
CA ALA A 271 -28.69 -88.47 -19.91
C ALA A 271 -29.15 -87.15 -20.55
N GLN A 272 -30.38 -87.07 -21.06
CA GLN A 272 -30.97 -85.84 -21.58
C GLN A 272 -31.47 -84.94 -20.44
N GLN A 273 -32.01 -85.53 -19.38
CA GLN A 273 -32.47 -84.81 -18.20
C GLN A 273 -31.33 -84.08 -17.47
N GLU A 274 -30.17 -84.72 -17.33
CA GLU A 274 -28.96 -84.09 -16.76
C GLU A 274 -28.48 -82.88 -17.58
N LYS A 275 -28.58 -82.97 -18.91
CA LYS A 275 -28.24 -81.87 -19.83
C LYS A 275 -29.24 -80.71 -19.72
N ALA A 276 -30.55 -80.99 -19.68
CA ALA A 276 -31.59 -79.99 -19.53
C ALA A 276 -31.45 -79.22 -18.19
N GLN A 277 -31.23 -79.94 -17.09
CA GLN A 277 -30.96 -79.32 -15.77
C GLN A 277 -29.69 -78.46 -15.77
N THR A 278 -28.65 -78.89 -16.50
CA THR A 278 -27.42 -78.09 -16.64
C THR A 278 -27.65 -76.80 -17.42
N ILE A 279 -28.47 -76.82 -18.49
CA ILE A 279 -28.84 -75.63 -19.25
C ILE A 279 -29.63 -74.65 -18.37
N LEU A 280 -30.63 -75.15 -17.61
CA LEU A 280 -31.41 -74.35 -16.67
C LEU A 280 -30.54 -73.66 -15.62
N ARG A 281 -29.63 -74.42 -14.98
CA ARG A 281 -28.70 -73.88 -13.99
C ARG A 281 -27.82 -72.79 -14.58
N ARG A 282 -27.18 -73.03 -15.73
CA ARG A 282 -26.29 -72.05 -16.37
C ARG A 282 -27.02 -70.80 -16.86
N ALA A 283 -28.24 -70.96 -17.41
CA ALA A 283 -29.05 -69.83 -17.84
C ALA A 283 -29.52 -68.98 -16.63
N GLY A 284 -29.86 -69.62 -15.51
CA GLY A 284 -30.15 -68.95 -14.24
C GLY A 284 -28.95 -68.17 -13.68
N GLU A 285 -27.75 -68.77 -13.68
CA GLU A 285 -26.50 -68.10 -13.29
C GLU A 285 -26.19 -66.87 -14.15
N MET A 286 -26.40 -66.96 -15.47
CA MET A 286 -26.24 -65.84 -16.40
C MET A 286 -27.24 -64.71 -16.11
N GLN A 287 -28.50 -65.04 -15.82
CA GLN A 287 -29.52 -64.06 -15.47
C GLN A 287 -29.20 -63.35 -14.15
N GLN A 288 -28.73 -64.08 -13.13
CA GLN A 288 -28.28 -63.50 -11.86
C GLN A 288 -27.07 -62.59 -12.04
N THR A 289 -26.11 -62.98 -12.90
CA THR A 289 -24.93 -62.17 -13.21
C THR A 289 -25.32 -60.87 -13.91
N ALA A 290 -26.22 -60.94 -14.89
CA ALA A 290 -26.77 -59.76 -15.56
C ALA A 290 -27.53 -58.83 -14.59
N ALA A 291 -28.28 -59.40 -13.65
CA ALA A 291 -28.96 -58.63 -12.60
C ALA A 291 -27.96 -57.94 -11.64
N ARG A 292 -26.86 -58.60 -11.26
CA ARG A 292 -25.79 -57.99 -10.47
C ARG A 292 -25.09 -56.84 -11.21
N LEU A 293 -24.77 -57.01 -12.49
CA LEU A 293 -24.21 -55.93 -13.33
C LEU A 293 -25.13 -54.70 -13.36
N ARG A 294 -26.44 -54.92 -13.45
CA ARG A 294 -27.45 -53.85 -13.37
C ARG A 294 -27.50 -53.18 -11.99
N ALA A 295 -27.42 -53.95 -10.92
CA ALA A 295 -27.45 -53.42 -9.55
C ALA A 295 -26.20 -52.58 -9.25
N MET A 296 -25.02 -53.00 -9.70
CA MET A 296 -23.77 -52.24 -9.54
C MET A 296 -23.81 -50.92 -10.32
N THR A 297 -24.47 -50.88 -11.47
CA THR A 297 -24.59 -49.66 -12.29
C THR A 297 -25.65 -48.69 -11.77
N LEU A 298 -26.74 -49.18 -11.18
CA LEU A 298 -27.75 -48.35 -10.53
C LEU A 298 -27.35 -47.88 -9.11
N GLY A 299 -26.56 -48.69 -8.39
CA GLY A 299 -26.09 -48.40 -7.03
C GLY A 299 -24.92 -47.40 -6.97
N ALA A 300 -24.23 -47.15 -8.07
CA ALA A 300 -23.16 -46.15 -8.18
C ALA A 300 -23.67 -44.71 -8.33
N ARG A 301 -24.97 -44.44 -8.07
CA ARG A 301 -25.50 -43.08 -7.99
C ARG A 301 -24.97 -42.39 -6.72
N PRO A 302 -24.09 -41.37 -6.80
CA PRO A 302 -23.97 -40.44 -5.69
C PRO A 302 -25.34 -39.76 -5.50
N LYS A 303 -25.84 -39.77 -4.27
CA LYS A 303 -27.03 -39.03 -3.86
C LYS A 303 -26.78 -37.57 -4.25
N ALA A 304 -27.55 -37.05 -5.21
CA ALA A 304 -27.52 -35.64 -5.58
C ALA A 304 -27.73 -34.82 -4.29
N ARG A 305 -26.76 -33.97 -3.96
CA ARG A 305 -26.94 -32.91 -2.98
C ARG A 305 -27.63 -31.78 -3.73
N ASP A 306 -28.91 -31.60 -3.42
CA ASP A 306 -29.58 -30.30 -3.55
C ASP A 306 -28.90 -29.26 -2.64
#